data_AF-A0A101JNZ0-F1
#
_entry.id   AF-A0A101JNZ0-F1
#
_cell.length_a   1.000
_cell.length_b   1.000
_cell.length_c   1.000
_cell.angle_alpha   90.00
_cell.angle_beta   90.00
_cell.angle_gamma   90.00
#
_symmetry.space_group_name_H-M   'P 1'
#
loop_
_entity.id
_entity.type
_entity.pdbx_description
1 polymer ?
#
loop_
_entity_poly.entity_id
_entity_poly.type
_entity_poly.pdbx_seq_one_letter_code
_entity_poly.pdbx_strand_id
1 'polypeptide(L)'
;MHDQDGPNITADVSLLEGNVENLIARLSECRKENEMLRTELATLQSILRSCKLPGTGNSSASGAESEFTYAEKLRVKQKLVLILQKIEMELRSVRNL
;
A
#
# COMPACT_ATOMS: atom_id res chain seq x y z
N MET A 1 32.72 -60.57 2.68
CA MET A 1 32.81 -59.12 2.94
C MET A 1 31.38 -58.68 3.19
N HIS A 2 31.11 -58.18 4.39
CA HIS A 2 29.76 -58.11 4.97
C HIS A 2 29.16 -56.74 4.69
N ASP A 3 28.03 -56.70 3.98
CA ASP A 3 27.25 -55.50 3.69
C ASP A 3 26.68 -54.92 5.00
N GLN A 4 27.31 -53.87 5.54
CA GLN A 4 26.85 -53.16 6.74
C GLN A 4 26.28 -51.75 6.46
N ASP A 5 26.21 -51.31 5.21
CA ASP A 5 25.82 -49.93 4.88
C ASP A 5 24.30 -49.70 4.69
N GLY A 6 23.50 -50.77 4.57
CA GLY A 6 22.04 -50.70 4.32
C GLY A 6 21.19 -49.93 5.36
N PRO A 7 21.40 -50.07 6.68
CA PRO A 7 20.59 -49.37 7.68
C PRO A 7 20.90 -47.87 7.76
N ASN A 8 22.14 -47.45 7.45
CA ASN A 8 22.55 -46.06 7.51
C ASN A 8 21.94 -45.24 6.35
N ILE A 9 21.92 -45.81 5.15
CA ILE A 9 21.32 -45.18 3.97
C ILE A 9 19.82 -44.96 4.16
N THR A 10 19.12 -45.90 4.79
CA THR A 10 17.68 -45.79 5.01
C THR A 10 17.34 -44.67 6.01
N ALA A 11 18.14 -44.53 7.08
CA ALA A 11 17.99 -43.45 8.04
C ALA A 11 18.27 -42.07 7.42
N ASP A 12 19.31 -41.96 6.59
CA ASP A 12 19.66 -40.74 5.87
C ASP A 12 18.57 -40.32 4.87
N VAL A 13 17.96 -41.29 4.17
CA VAL A 13 16.84 -41.04 3.27
C VAL A 13 15.62 -40.52 4.03
N SER A 14 15.25 -41.15 5.15
CA SER A 14 14.11 -40.66 5.97
C SER A 14 14.33 -39.26 6.54
N LEU A 15 15.57 -38.93 6.91
CA LEU A 15 15.94 -37.58 7.36
C LEU A 15 15.81 -36.57 6.22
N LEU A 16 16.29 -36.93 5.02
CA LEU A 16 16.17 -36.10 3.84
C LEU A 16 14.69 -35.87 3.45
N GLU A 17 13.86 -36.89 3.49
CA GLU A 17 12.41 -36.80 3.26
C GLU A 17 11.74 -35.83 4.24
N GLY A 18 12.02 -35.95 5.55
CA GLY A 18 11.50 -35.04 6.56
C GLY A 18 11.98 -33.58 6.37
N ASN A 19 13.21 -33.38 5.91
CA ASN A 19 13.72 -32.05 5.57
C ASN A 19 13.02 -31.45 4.34
N VAL A 20 12.76 -32.27 3.32
CA VAL A 20 12.03 -31.86 2.13
C VAL A 20 10.60 -31.46 2.48
N GLU A 21 9.90 -32.24 3.32
CA GLU A 21 8.56 -31.90 3.79
C GLU A 21 8.54 -30.57 4.56
N ASN A 22 9.49 -30.36 5.48
CA ASN A 22 9.63 -29.10 6.22
C ASN A 22 9.90 -27.91 5.28
N LEU A 23 10.75 -28.10 4.26
CA LEU A 23 11.05 -27.05 3.30
C LEU A 23 9.82 -26.70 2.44
N ILE A 24 9.05 -27.71 2.03
CA ILE A 24 7.79 -27.52 1.29
C ILE A 24 6.78 -26.76 2.16
N ALA A 25 6.65 -27.11 3.44
CA ALA A 25 5.76 -26.42 4.37
C ALA A 25 6.13 -24.93 4.51
N ARG A 26 7.41 -24.63 4.76
CA ARG A 26 7.92 -23.26 4.86
C ARG A 26 7.76 -22.47 3.56
N LEU A 27 8.00 -23.11 2.41
CA LEU A 27 7.78 -22.48 1.10
C LEU A 27 6.30 -22.16 0.86
N SER A 28 5.40 -23.06 1.27
CA SER A 28 3.95 -22.86 1.17
C SER A 28 3.50 -21.68 2.04
N GLU A 29 3.99 -21.59 3.27
CA GLU A 29 3.71 -20.48 4.18
C GLU A 29 4.23 -19.14 3.62
N CYS A 30 5.48 -19.11 3.15
CA CYS A 30 6.07 -17.93 2.53
C CYS A 30 5.28 -17.48 1.28
N ARG A 31 4.79 -18.42 0.45
CA ARG A 31 3.93 -18.09 -0.69
C ARG A 31 2.59 -17.47 -0.27
N LYS A 32 1.98 -17.97 0.81
CA LYS A 32 0.73 -17.41 1.36
C LYS A 32 0.96 -15.99 1.89
N GLU A 33 2.05 -15.76 2.62
CA GLU A 33 2.42 -14.43 3.11
C GLU A 33 2.70 -13.47 1.95
N ASN A 34 3.40 -13.92 0.92
CA ASN A 34 3.67 -13.11 -0.27
C ASN A 34 2.37 -12.69 -0.97
N GLU A 35 1.40 -13.60 -1.09
CA GLU A 35 0.10 -13.30 -1.68
C GLU A 35 -0.68 -12.28 -0.83
N MET A 36 -0.67 -12.45 0.49
CA MET A 36 -1.28 -11.48 1.42
C MET A 36 -0.68 -10.08 1.23
N LEU A 37 0.66 -9.96 1.22
CA LEU A 37 1.35 -8.69 1.01
C LEU A 37 1.03 -8.08 -0.36
N ARG A 38 0.92 -8.90 -1.42
CA ARG A 38 0.52 -8.43 -2.76
C ARG A 38 -0.89 -7.84 -2.73
N THR A 39 -1.84 -8.49 -2.06
CA THR A 39 -3.21 -7.97 -1.93
C THR A 39 -3.27 -6.68 -1.12
N GLU A 40 -2.50 -6.57 -0.04
CA GLU A 40 -2.42 -5.36 0.77
C GLU A 40 -1.82 -4.21 -0.04
N LEU A 41 -0.73 -4.45 -0.75
CA LEU A 41 -0.09 -3.46 -1.61
C LEU A 41 -1.04 -2.97 -2.71
N ALA A 42 -1.76 -3.88 -3.36
CA ALA A 42 -2.78 -3.52 -4.35
C ALA A 42 -3.91 -2.67 -3.74
N THR A 43 -4.33 -3.00 -2.51
CA THR A 43 -5.34 -2.24 -1.75
C THR A 43 -4.84 -0.83 -1.43
N LEU A 44 -3.63 -0.70 -0.88
CA LEU A 44 -3.01 0.58 -0.58
C LEU A 44 -2.82 1.44 -1.84
N GLN A 45 -2.41 0.83 -2.95
CA GLN A 45 -2.33 1.52 -4.24
C GLN A 45 -3.70 1.99 -4.73
N SER A 46 -4.74 1.18 -4.54
CA SER A 46 -6.12 1.55 -4.88
C SER A 46 -6.59 2.76 -4.06
N ILE A 47 -6.37 2.71 -2.74
CA ILE A 47 -6.67 3.83 -1.83
C ILE A 47 -5.93 5.08 -2.26
N LEU A 48 -4.61 4.99 -2.49
CA LEU A 48 -3.81 6.13 -2.94
C LEU A 48 -4.33 6.72 -4.26
N ARG A 49 -4.74 5.87 -5.21
CA ARG A 49 -5.31 6.30 -6.49
C ARG A 49 -6.67 6.97 -6.31
N SER A 50 -7.48 6.50 -5.37
CA SER A 50 -8.76 7.13 -5.01
C SER A 50 -8.60 8.47 -4.29
N CYS A 51 -7.52 8.64 -3.55
CA CYS A 51 -7.16 9.90 -2.89
C CYS A 51 -6.49 10.91 -3.84
N LYS A 52 -5.95 10.46 -4.98
CA LYS A 52 -5.49 11.36 -6.04
C LYS A 52 -6.71 12.05 -6.65
N LEU A 53 -6.93 13.29 -6.25
CA LEU A 53 -7.88 14.22 -6.86
C LEU A 53 -7.71 14.22 -8.39
N PRO A 54 -8.81 14.32 -9.17
CA PRO A 54 -8.72 14.52 -10.60
C PRO A 54 -7.92 15.81 -10.85
N GLY A 55 -6.71 15.66 -11.39
CA GLY A 55 -5.73 16.75 -11.54
C GLY A 55 -4.27 16.33 -11.30
N THR A 56 -4.01 15.24 -10.58
CA THR A 56 -2.64 14.68 -10.43
C THR A 56 -2.30 13.75 -11.60
N GLY A 57 -2.29 14.31 -12.80
CA GLY A 57 -1.79 13.65 -13.99
C GLY A 57 -0.27 13.50 -13.93
N ASN A 58 0.18 12.26 -14.19
CA ASN A 58 1.51 11.81 -14.60
C ASN A 58 2.56 12.90 -14.88
N SER A 59 3.29 13.36 -13.87
CA SER A 59 4.61 13.97 -14.08
C SER A 59 5.68 12.97 -13.68
N SER A 60 6.15 12.25 -14.69
CA SER A 60 7.45 11.61 -14.65
C SER A 60 8.51 12.70 -14.51
N ALA A 61 9.36 12.55 -13.50
CA ALA A 61 10.66 13.20 -13.33
C ALA A 61 10.74 14.75 -13.26
N SER A 62 11.53 15.20 -12.29
CA SER A 62 12.08 16.56 -12.12
C SER A 62 11.19 17.59 -11.41
N GLY A 63 11.49 17.80 -10.12
CA GLY A 63 11.98 19.09 -9.61
C GLY A 63 11.17 20.37 -9.83
N ALA A 64 9.89 20.32 -10.20
CA ALA A 64 9.02 21.48 -10.20
C ALA A 64 7.99 21.31 -9.10
N GLU A 65 8.00 22.21 -8.12
CA GLU A 65 6.87 22.37 -7.22
C GLU A 65 5.60 22.39 -8.07
N SER A 66 4.64 21.53 -7.73
CA SER A 66 3.35 21.47 -8.42
C SER A 66 2.60 22.76 -8.12
N GLU A 67 2.97 23.82 -8.85
CA GLU A 67 2.40 25.13 -8.73
C GLU A 67 1.00 25.08 -9.32
N PHE A 68 -0.01 25.35 -8.49
CA PHE A 68 -1.38 25.53 -8.97
C PHE A 68 -1.38 26.44 -10.19
N THR A 69 -2.05 26.02 -11.26
CA THR A 69 -2.29 26.90 -12.40
C THR A 69 -3.03 28.15 -11.91
N TYR A 70 -2.86 29.27 -12.61
CA TYR A 70 -3.54 30.52 -12.24
C TYR A 70 -5.06 30.33 -12.10
N ALA A 71 -5.66 29.51 -12.96
CA ALA A 71 -7.08 29.18 -12.91
C ALA A 71 -7.47 28.39 -11.65
N GLU A 72 -6.62 27.46 -11.19
CA GLU A 72 -6.82 26.74 -9.93
C GLU A 72 -6.63 27.65 -8.72
N LYS A 73 -5.58 28.47 -8.71
CA LYS A 73 -5.39 29.51 -7.67
C LYS A 73 -6.61 30.40 -7.56
N LEU A 74 -7.18 30.82 -8.69
CA LEU A 74 -8.38 31.65 -8.73
C LEU A 74 -9.61 30.93 -8.16
N ARG A 75 -9.85 29.67 -8.55
CA ARG A 75 -10.95 28.86 -8.01
C ARG A 75 -10.83 28.64 -6.50
N VAL A 76 -9.62 28.35 -6.02
CA VAL A 76 -9.34 28.20 -4.59
C VAL A 76 -9.60 29.51 -3.84
N LYS A 77 -9.11 30.65 -4.36
CA LYS A 77 -9.40 31.97 -3.79
C LYS A 77 -10.91 32.25 -3.71
N GLN A 78 -11.65 32.00 -4.78
CA GLN A 78 -13.10 32.19 -4.80
C GLN A 78 -13.81 31.32 -3.76
N LYS A 79 -13.43 30.04 -3.65
CA LYS A 79 -14.00 29.12 -2.65
C LYS A 79 -13.68 29.56 -1.22
N LEU A 80 -12.46 30.02 -0.95
CA LEU A 80 -12.07 30.55 0.35
C LEU A 80 -12.88 31.79 0.73
N VAL A 81 -13.10 32.72 -0.21
CA VAL A 81 -13.94 33.90 0.03
C VAL A 81 -15.36 33.50 0.44
N LEU A 82 -15.96 32.52 -0.25
CA LEU A 82 -17.31 32.03 0.10
C LEU A 82 -17.37 31.40 1.49
N ILE A 83 -16.34 30.64 1.87
CA ILE A 83 -16.24 30.03 3.21
C ILE A 83 -16.13 31.13 4.27
N LEU A 84 -15.27 32.13 4.06
CA LEU A 84 -15.10 33.24 4.99
C LEU A 84 -16.40 34.06 5.15
N GLN A 85 -17.09 34.37 4.05
CA GLN A 85 -18.39 35.05 4.10
C GLN A 85 -19.43 34.25 4.88
N LYS A 86 -19.46 32.92 4.70
CA LYS A 86 -20.35 32.04 5.46
C LYS A 86 -20.03 32.07 6.95
N ILE A 87 -18.75 31.96 7.32
CA ILE A 87 -18.29 32.04 8.71
C ILE A 87 -18.65 33.39 9.33
N GLU A 88 -18.40 34.49 8.64
CA GLU A 88 -18.75 35.84 9.11
C GLU A 88 -20.26 35.99 9.36
N MET A 89 -21.08 35.45 8.46
CA MET A 89 -22.53 35.47 8.60
C MET A 89 -23.00 34.64 9.80
N GLU A 90 -22.46 33.43 9.98
CA GLU A 90 -22.76 32.58 11.13
C GLU A 90 -22.33 33.23 12.45
N LEU A 91 -21.14 33.83 12.50
CA LEU A 91 -20.66 34.56 13.69
C LEU A 91 -21.53 35.77 14.03
N ARG A 92 -22.02 36.51 13.03
CA ARG A 92 -22.99 37.60 13.26
C ARG A 92 -24.33 37.06 13.75
N SER A 93 -24.80 35.95 13.20
CA SER A 93 -26.03 35.30 13.66
C SER A 93 -25.93 34.89 15.12
N VAL A 94 -24.82 34.24 15.52
CA VAL A 94 -24.59 33.78 16.89
C VAL A 94 -24.42 34.96 17.86
N ARG A 95 -23.81 36.08 17.44
CA ARG A 95 -23.66 37.28 18.27
C ARG A 95 -24.97 38.04 18.52
N ASN A 96 -25.94 37.90 17.61
CA ASN A 96 -27.23 38.59 17.68
C ASN A 96 -28.34 37.74 18.34
N LEU A 97 -27.98 36.57 18.89
CA LEU A 97 -28.80 35.68 19.72
C LEU A 97 -28.38 35.83 21.18
#